data_AF-A0AAU0V9F8-F1
#
_entry.id   AF-A0AAU0V9F8-F1
#
_cell.length_a   1.000
_cell.length_b   1.000
_cell.length_c   1.000
_cell.angle_alpha   90.00
_cell.angle_beta   90.00
_cell.angle_gamma   90.00
#
_symmetry.space_group_name_H-M   'P 1'
#
loop_
_entity.id
_entity.type
_entity.pdbx_description
1 polymer ?
#
loop_
_entity_poly.entity_id
_entity_poly.type
_entity_poly.pdbx_seq_one_letter_code
_entity_poly.pdbx_strand_id
1 'polypeptide(L)'
;MSHALATLDGVDQETRAQIDIVLQDARIWLQEQAVVRQEMFLRLGEAVADGNVQEARGLLTRVNAIAAHDRTDTETQTAGAAATFLSGVLREQEEAARRLNAAAEAKEEARRRTARQKTQALEQVRTTLRTLRRHGGTMLGTEKRRRVAMLTDLAAKAGDQLSRSETNQIEAWKARVQRERKTPAHVLPAQKELAPDPTPDRGRNVQQQKGEPRLYQQVARADWYSKTCPRCHAGAGRPCDNDDRVGPGRTRQLPHDERLRRVLHHSDARSRPPRQRREKRSEQPAGGTAARTWHAREVRCPKCQAPPEARCTPNETHRERMQWAAEFTRKLWG
;
A
#
# COMPACT_ATOMS: atom_id res chain seq x y z
N MET A 1 18.50 -1.68 -71.57
CA MET A 1 18.40 -0.28 -72.06
C MET A 1 19.21 -0.02 -73.34
N SER A 2 19.50 -1.02 -74.17
CA SER A 2 20.41 -0.85 -75.34
C SER A 2 19.70 -0.59 -76.67
N HIS A 3 18.36 -0.61 -76.72
CA HIS A 3 17.61 -0.45 -77.98
C HIS A 3 17.14 0.97 -78.28
N ALA A 4 17.17 1.89 -77.31
CA ALA A 4 16.65 3.26 -77.48
C ALA A 4 17.66 4.25 -78.08
N LEU A 5 18.95 3.89 -78.12
CA LEU A 5 20.01 4.77 -78.65
C LEU A 5 20.35 4.53 -80.12
N ALA A 6 19.75 3.49 -80.73
CA ALA A 6 19.99 3.14 -82.13
C ALA A 6 19.25 4.06 -83.14
N THR A 7 18.47 5.03 -82.67
CA THR A 7 17.62 5.90 -83.51
C THR A 7 17.94 7.38 -83.28
N LEU A 8 19.22 7.72 -83.23
CA LEU A 8 19.72 9.10 -83.26
C LEU A 8 20.36 9.41 -84.63
N ASP A 9 19.72 9.01 -85.72
CA ASP A 9 20.10 9.43 -87.07
C ASP A 9 19.71 10.89 -87.25
N GLY A 10 20.70 11.78 -87.23
CA GLY A 10 20.55 13.24 -87.35
C GLY A 10 21.15 14.05 -86.20
N VAL A 11 21.61 13.42 -85.12
CA VAL A 11 22.32 14.11 -84.03
C VAL A 11 23.76 14.39 -84.46
N ASP A 12 24.18 15.65 -84.35
CA ASP A 12 25.55 16.05 -84.67
C ASP A 12 26.57 15.36 -83.75
N GLN A 13 27.82 15.26 -84.21
CA GLN A 13 28.87 14.50 -83.52
C GLN A 13 29.28 15.10 -82.18
N GLU A 14 29.14 16.41 -82.00
CA GLU A 14 29.37 17.12 -80.74
C GLU A 14 28.27 16.77 -79.72
N THR A 15 27.01 16.77 -80.13
CA THR A 15 25.89 16.36 -79.26
C THR A 15 26.02 14.88 -78.85
N ARG A 16 26.48 13.99 -79.74
CA ARG A 16 26.77 12.59 -79.38
C ARG A 16 27.90 12.48 -78.34
N ALA A 17 28.99 13.22 -78.53
CA ALA A 17 30.09 13.23 -77.57
C ALA A 17 29.66 13.75 -76.19
N GLN A 18 28.80 14.77 -76.13
CA GLN A 18 28.23 15.28 -74.88
C GLN A 18 27.32 14.26 -74.19
N ILE A 19 26.48 13.54 -74.93
CA ILE A 19 25.65 12.46 -74.40
C ILE A 19 26.53 11.36 -73.79
N ASP A 20 27.60 10.95 -74.49
CA ASP A 20 28.51 9.91 -73.99
C ASP A 20 29.22 10.34 -72.69
N ILE A 21 29.63 11.60 -72.58
CA ILE A 21 30.20 12.15 -71.34
C ILE A 21 29.19 12.07 -70.19
N VAL A 22 27.95 12.54 -70.39
CA VAL A 22 26.91 12.50 -69.36
C VAL A 22 26.58 11.05 -68.96
N LEU A 23 26.55 10.12 -69.92
CA LEU A 23 26.34 8.70 -69.63
C LEU A 23 27.51 8.10 -68.85
N GLN A 24 28.74 8.52 -69.12
CA GLN A 24 29.93 8.08 -68.40
C GLN A 24 29.92 8.61 -66.95
N ASP A 25 29.61 9.88 -66.76
CA ASP A 25 29.47 10.49 -65.43
C ASP A 25 28.34 9.84 -64.63
N ALA A 26 27.20 9.56 -65.26
CA ALA A 26 26.09 8.86 -64.62
C ALA A 26 26.48 7.44 -64.18
N ARG A 27 27.30 6.73 -64.97
CA ARG A 27 27.82 5.40 -64.59
C ARG A 27 28.77 5.48 -63.40
N ILE A 28 29.68 6.46 -63.39
CA ILE A 28 30.60 6.68 -62.26
C ILE A 28 29.80 6.97 -60.99
N TRP A 29 28.83 7.87 -61.06
CA TRP A 29 27.96 8.19 -59.93
C TRP A 29 27.19 6.97 -59.40
N LEU A 30 26.66 6.12 -60.29
CA LEU A 30 25.99 4.88 -59.89
C LEU A 30 26.95 3.88 -59.21
N GLN A 31 28.20 3.81 -59.64
CA GLN A 31 29.22 2.98 -59.01
C GLN A 31 29.58 3.49 -57.61
N GLU A 32 29.76 4.80 -57.45
CA GLU A 32 30.00 5.41 -56.13
C GLU A 32 28.85 5.16 -55.16
N GLN A 33 27.61 5.30 -55.64
CA GLN A 33 26.41 4.97 -54.85
C GLN A 33 26.38 3.48 -54.43
N ALA A 34 26.79 2.57 -55.32
CA ALA A 34 26.85 1.15 -55.01
C ALA A 34 27.89 0.83 -53.90
N VAL A 35 29.03 1.51 -53.88
CA VAL A 35 30.05 1.34 -52.84
C VAL A 35 29.54 1.80 -51.48
N VAL A 36 28.96 3.01 -51.41
CA VAL A 36 28.40 3.55 -50.15
C VAL A 36 27.30 2.64 -49.60
N ARG A 37 26.46 2.11 -50.51
CA ARG A 37 25.44 1.14 -50.16
C ARG A 37 26.02 -0.15 -49.60
N GLN A 38 27.02 -0.72 -50.27
CA GLN A 38 27.67 -1.95 -49.83
C GLN A 38 28.32 -1.78 -48.44
N GLU A 39 28.99 -0.67 -48.20
CA GLU A 39 29.57 -0.34 -46.89
C GLU A 39 28.50 -0.29 -45.79
N MET A 40 27.34 0.32 -46.07
CA MET A 40 26.23 0.38 -45.12
C MET A 40 25.67 -1.00 -44.76
N PHE A 41 25.57 -1.92 -45.73
CA PHE A 41 25.15 -3.31 -45.46
C PHE A 41 26.22 -4.11 -44.72
N LEU A 42 27.50 -3.91 -45.02
CA LEU A 42 28.60 -4.53 -44.28
C LEU A 42 28.57 -4.11 -42.80
N ARG A 43 28.44 -2.80 -42.54
CA ARG A 43 28.30 -2.27 -41.17
C ARG A 43 27.06 -2.80 -40.46
N LEU A 44 25.96 -3.01 -41.18
CA LEU A 44 24.76 -3.62 -40.59
C LEU A 44 25.03 -5.07 -40.18
N GLY A 45 25.73 -5.84 -41.01
CA GLY A 45 26.15 -7.20 -40.71
C GLY A 45 27.07 -7.26 -39.49
N GLU A 46 28.08 -6.39 -39.43
CA GLU A 46 29.00 -6.27 -38.29
C GLU A 46 28.26 -5.90 -37.00
N ALA A 47 27.38 -4.89 -37.04
CA ALA A 47 26.59 -4.50 -35.87
C ALA A 47 25.70 -5.62 -35.35
N VAL A 48 25.18 -6.50 -36.22
CA VAL A 48 24.43 -7.69 -35.83
C VAL A 48 25.36 -8.75 -35.24
N ALA A 49 26.51 -9.00 -35.83
CA ALA A 49 27.50 -9.97 -35.34
C ALA A 49 28.04 -9.58 -33.96
N ASP A 50 28.28 -8.30 -33.74
CA ASP A 50 28.74 -7.73 -32.47
C ASP A 50 27.62 -7.60 -31.42
N GLY A 51 26.37 -7.88 -31.80
CA GLY A 51 25.21 -7.74 -30.92
C GLY A 51 24.85 -6.29 -30.57
N ASN A 52 25.31 -5.32 -31.36
CA ASN A 52 25.03 -3.90 -31.13
C ASN A 52 23.61 -3.53 -31.60
N VAL A 53 22.64 -3.73 -30.71
CA VAL A 53 21.20 -3.52 -30.95
C VAL A 53 20.87 -2.10 -31.44
N GLN A 54 21.52 -1.06 -30.89
CA GLN A 54 21.21 0.32 -31.25
C GLN A 54 21.71 0.67 -32.64
N GLU A 55 22.94 0.28 -32.96
CA GLU A 55 23.51 0.51 -34.29
C GLU A 55 22.81 -0.32 -35.35
N ALA A 56 22.53 -1.60 -35.09
CA ALA A 56 21.79 -2.46 -36.00
C ALA A 56 20.39 -1.90 -36.30
N ARG A 57 19.68 -1.37 -35.30
CA ARG A 57 18.37 -0.73 -35.49
C ARG A 57 18.47 0.54 -36.34
N GLY A 58 19.45 1.40 -36.07
CA GLY A 58 19.66 2.63 -36.82
C GLY A 58 20.04 2.37 -38.28
N LEU A 59 20.92 1.40 -38.51
CA LEU A 59 21.35 0.97 -39.85
C LEU A 59 20.22 0.27 -40.61
N LEU A 60 19.48 -0.65 -39.97
CA LEU A 60 18.34 -1.31 -40.62
C LEU A 60 17.26 -0.30 -41.04
N THR A 61 17.01 0.74 -40.24
CA THR A 61 16.08 1.81 -40.61
C THR A 61 16.53 2.55 -41.88
N ARG A 62 17.83 2.86 -41.99
CA ARG A 62 18.42 3.53 -43.17
C ARG A 62 18.40 2.62 -44.40
N VAL A 63 18.78 1.36 -44.25
CA VAL A 63 18.72 0.35 -45.30
C VAL A 63 17.28 0.11 -45.78
N ASN A 64 16.30 0.16 -44.87
CA ASN A 64 14.88 0.07 -45.20
C ASN A 64 14.31 1.26 -45.96
N ALA A 65 14.99 2.41 -45.96
CA ALA A 65 14.66 3.51 -46.85
C ALA A 65 15.08 3.23 -48.31
N ILE A 66 16.03 2.32 -48.56
CA ILE A 66 16.37 1.86 -49.90
C ILE A 66 15.27 0.91 -50.38
N ALA A 67 14.76 1.16 -51.58
CA ALA A 67 13.68 0.39 -52.16
C ALA A 67 14.05 -1.09 -52.24
N ALA A 68 13.16 -1.97 -51.76
CA ALA A 68 13.45 -3.39 -51.63
C ALA A 68 13.78 -4.07 -52.97
N HIS A 69 13.26 -3.56 -54.09
CA HIS A 69 13.50 -4.09 -55.42
C HIS A 69 14.89 -3.75 -55.98
N ASP A 70 15.54 -2.73 -55.43
CA ASP A 70 16.90 -2.37 -55.84
C ASP A 70 17.95 -3.19 -55.09
N ARG A 71 17.55 -4.08 -54.17
CA ARG A 71 18.45 -4.90 -53.36
C ARG A 71 18.97 -6.11 -54.09
N THR A 72 20.25 -6.37 -53.88
CA THR A 72 20.81 -7.67 -54.19
C THR A 72 20.29 -8.71 -53.20
N ASP A 73 20.44 -9.99 -53.54
CA ASP A 73 20.03 -11.08 -52.66
C ASP A 73 20.80 -11.07 -51.33
N THR A 74 22.10 -10.75 -51.36
CA THR A 74 22.96 -10.67 -50.17
C THR A 74 22.56 -9.53 -49.24
N GLU A 75 22.17 -8.39 -49.80
CA GLU A 75 21.64 -7.25 -49.04
C GLU A 75 20.29 -7.59 -48.40
N THR A 76 19.40 -8.25 -49.15
CA THR A 76 18.11 -8.71 -48.65
C THR A 76 18.29 -9.69 -47.50
N GLN A 77 19.22 -10.63 -47.63
CA GLN A 77 19.57 -11.58 -46.57
C GLN A 77 20.12 -10.86 -45.32
N THR A 78 21.01 -9.88 -45.50
CA THR A 78 21.60 -9.12 -44.39
C THR A 78 20.54 -8.32 -43.63
N ALA A 79 19.65 -7.62 -44.36
CA ALA A 79 18.53 -6.91 -43.74
C ALA A 79 17.57 -7.85 -43.01
N GLY A 80 17.29 -9.03 -43.58
CA GLY A 80 16.47 -10.07 -42.95
C GLY A 80 17.09 -10.65 -41.67
N ALA A 81 18.40 -10.90 -41.69
CA ALA A 81 19.14 -11.36 -40.52
C ALA A 81 19.11 -10.31 -39.40
N ALA A 82 19.34 -9.03 -39.73
CA ALA A 82 19.24 -7.93 -38.77
C ALA A 82 17.84 -7.79 -38.17
N ALA A 83 16.79 -7.90 -38.98
CA ALA A 83 15.41 -7.86 -38.51
C ALA A 83 15.10 -9.03 -37.54
N THR A 84 15.60 -10.22 -37.86
CA THR A 84 15.45 -11.42 -37.01
C THR A 84 16.17 -11.24 -35.68
N PHE A 85 17.41 -10.75 -35.71
CA PHE A 85 18.19 -10.44 -34.51
C PHE A 85 17.45 -9.46 -33.58
N LEU A 86 17.00 -8.31 -34.11
CA LEU A 86 16.28 -7.31 -33.31
C LEU A 86 14.95 -7.83 -32.75
N SER A 87 14.24 -8.67 -33.51
CA SER A 87 13.01 -9.31 -33.05
C SER A 87 13.28 -10.30 -31.91
N GLY A 88 14.38 -11.05 -31.99
CA GLY A 88 14.84 -11.94 -30.92
C GLY A 88 15.11 -11.18 -29.62
N VAL A 89 15.85 -10.06 -29.70
CA VAL A 89 16.15 -9.20 -28.56
C VAL A 89 14.87 -8.64 -27.91
N LEU A 90 13.91 -8.19 -28.73
CA LEU A 90 12.63 -7.69 -28.19
C LEU A 90 11.85 -8.79 -27.45
N ARG A 91 11.81 -10.00 -28.01
CA ARG A 91 11.14 -11.13 -27.37
C ARG A 91 11.78 -11.48 -26.02
N GLU A 92 13.11 -11.50 -25.94
CA GLU A 92 13.83 -11.74 -24.69
C GLU A 92 13.53 -10.67 -23.65
N GLN A 93 13.48 -9.39 -24.05
CA GLN A 93 13.10 -8.29 -23.16
C GLN A 93 11.66 -8.43 -22.66
N GLU A 94 10.72 -8.79 -23.53
CA GLU A 94 9.33 -9.03 -23.14
C GLU A 94 9.21 -10.22 -22.18
N GLU A 95 9.91 -11.32 -22.44
CA GLU A 95 9.92 -12.48 -21.55
C GLU A 95 10.52 -12.14 -20.18
N ALA A 96 11.61 -11.38 -20.14
CA ALA A 96 12.21 -10.90 -18.91
C ALA A 96 11.23 -10.00 -18.12
N ALA A 97 10.56 -9.07 -18.80
CA ALA A 97 9.54 -8.21 -18.20
C ALA A 97 8.36 -9.04 -17.65
N ARG A 98 7.89 -10.04 -18.41
CA ARG A 98 6.82 -10.96 -17.96
C ARG A 98 7.25 -11.74 -16.72
N ARG A 99 8.48 -12.25 -16.67
CA ARG A 99 9.00 -12.98 -15.48
C ARG A 99 9.08 -12.07 -14.25
N LEU A 100 9.54 -10.83 -14.41
CA LEU A 100 9.57 -9.86 -13.31
C LEU A 100 8.18 -9.52 -12.80
N ASN A 101 7.22 -9.29 -13.70
CA ASN A 101 5.83 -9.02 -13.33
C ASN A 101 5.19 -10.21 -12.62
N ALA A 102 5.35 -11.42 -13.15
CA ALA A 102 4.83 -12.65 -12.52
C ALA A 102 5.43 -12.88 -11.12
N ALA A 103 6.72 -12.60 -10.92
CA ALA A 103 7.35 -12.70 -9.61
C ALA A 103 6.80 -11.64 -8.62
N ALA A 104 6.54 -10.43 -9.09
CA ALA A 104 5.94 -9.37 -8.28
C ALA A 104 4.50 -9.72 -7.88
N GLU A 105 3.69 -10.21 -8.81
CA GLU A 105 2.32 -10.67 -8.56
C GLU A 105 2.28 -11.84 -7.58
N ALA A 106 3.17 -12.84 -7.74
CA ALA A 106 3.26 -13.97 -6.83
C ALA A 106 3.61 -13.53 -5.40
N LYS A 107 4.54 -12.57 -5.25
CA LYS A 107 4.91 -12.01 -3.95
C LYS A 107 3.74 -11.26 -3.31
N GLU A 108 3.01 -10.49 -4.09
CA GLU A 108 1.84 -9.75 -3.58
C GLU A 108 0.68 -10.69 -3.22
N GLU A 109 0.43 -11.72 -4.03
CA GLU A 109 -0.58 -12.73 -3.71
C GLU A 109 -0.19 -13.53 -2.45
N ALA A 110 1.09 -13.84 -2.24
CA ALA A 110 1.57 -14.44 -0.99
C ALA A 110 1.32 -13.54 0.23
N ARG A 111 1.52 -12.22 0.10
CA ARG A 111 1.17 -11.24 1.14
C ARG A 111 -0.33 -11.19 1.40
N ARG A 112 -1.16 -11.21 0.36
CA ARG A 112 -2.62 -11.25 0.50
C ARG A 112 -3.09 -12.53 1.19
N ARG A 113 -2.53 -13.68 0.82
CA ARG A 113 -2.85 -14.97 1.46
C ARG A 113 -2.47 -14.97 2.93
N THR A 114 -1.28 -14.52 3.29
CA THR A 114 -0.86 -14.43 4.70
C THR A 114 -1.73 -13.45 5.48
N ALA A 115 -2.09 -12.30 4.90
CA ALA A 115 -3.03 -11.36 5.52
C ALA A 115 -4.42 -12.00 5.76
N ARG A 116 -4.99 -12.70 4.75
CA ARG A 116 -6.27 -13.43 4.88
C ARG A 116 -6.20 -14.52 5.96
N GLN A 117 -5.08 -15.25 6.04
CA GLN A 117 -4.88 -16.25 7.08
C GLN A 117 -4.84 -15.61 8.47
N LYS A 118 -4.16 -14.47 8.63
CA LYS A 118 -4.15 -13.71 9.90
C LYS A 118 -5.55 -13.24 10.29
N THR A 119 -6.33 -12.70 9.34
CA THR A 119 -7.71 -12.24 9.63
C THR A 119 -8.62 -13.41 9.99
N GLN A 120 -8.53 -14.53 9.27
CA GLN A 120 -9.29 -15.74 9.58
C GLN A 120 -8.92 -16.29 10.97
N ALA A 121 -7.63 -16.33 11.31
CA ALA A 121 -7.18 -16.75 12.64
C ALA A 121 -7.74 -15.85 13.74
N LEU A 122 -7.74 -14.52 13.53
CA LEU A 122 -8.33 -13.56 14.46
C LEU A 122 -9.85 -13.79 14.65
N GLU A 123 -10.60 -14.04 13.58
CA GLU A 123 -12.02 -14.36 13.68
C GLU A 123 -12.28 -15.65 14.46
N GLN A 124 -11.45 -16.67 14.24
CA GLN A 124 -11.51 -17.93 14.98
C GLN A 124 -11.14 -17.74 16.46
N VAL A 125 -10.17 -16.89 16.79
CA VAL A 125 -9.86 -16.48 18.17
C VAL A 125 -11.09 -15.86 18.82
N ARG A 126 -11.71 -14.86 18.18
CA ARG A 126 -12.90 -14.17 18.70
C ARG A 126 -14.08 -15.11 18.91
N THR A 127 -14.26 -16.06 18.00
CA THR A 127 -15.33 -17.06 18.08
C THR A 127 -15.07 -18.04 19.22
N THR A 128 -13.84 -18.54 19.34
CA THR A 128 -13.46 -19.45 20.43
C THR A 128 -13.56 -18.78 21.80
N LEU A 129 -13.12 -17.52 21.93
CA LEU A 129 -13.30 -16.71 23.14
C LEU A 129 -14.78 -16.50 23.50
N ARG A 130 -15.65 -16.32 22.50
CA ARG A 130 -17.10 -16.23 22.74
C ARG A 130 -17.66 -17.55 23.27
N THR A 131 -17.28 -18.68 22.69
CA THR A 131 -17.71 -20.01 23.16
C THR A 131 -17.22 -20.29 24.58
N LEU A 132 -15.96 -20.01 24.89
CA LEU A 132 -15.41 -20.18 26.23
C LEU A 132 -16.10 -19.28 27.26
N ARG A 133 -16.44 -18.03 26.89
CA ARG A 133 -17.20 -17.14 27.78
C ARG A 133 -18.62 -17.63 28.06
N ARG A 134 -19.30 -18.18 27.05
CA ARG A 134 -20.69 -18.64 27.18
C ARG A 134 -20.83 -20.00 27.86
N HIS A 135 -19.92 -20.93 27.58
CA HIS A 135 -20.06 -22.33 27.98
C HIS A 135 -18.89 -22.85 28.83
N GLY A 136 -17.86 -22.04 29.09
CA GLY A 136 -16.64 -22.50 29.77
C GLY A 136 -16.83 -22.91 31.24
N GLY A 137 -17.97 -22.57 31.85
CA GLY A 137 -18.36 -23.03 33.19
C GLY A 137 -19.04 -24.40 33.21
N THR A 138 -19.73 -24.78 32.12
CA THR A 138 -20.42 -26.07 31.98
C THR A 138 -19.63 -27.09 31.15
N MET A 139 -18.56 -26.64 30.50
CA MET A 139 -17.70 -27.45 29.64
C MET A 139 -16.79 -28.37 30.46
N LEU A 140 -16.66 -29.62 30.01
CA LEU A 140 -15.71 -30.58 30.57
C LEU A 140 -14.28 -30.00 30.55
N GLY A 141 -13.52 -30.22 31.63
CA GLY A 141 -12.17 -29.68 31.76
C GLY A 141 -11.21 -30.10 30.64
N THR A 142 -11.39 -31.27 30.05
CA THR A 142 -10.63 -31.77 28.88
C THR A 142 -10.92 -30.95 27.62
N GLU A 143 -12.19 -30.71 27.29
CA GLU A 143 -12.60 -29.92 26.13
C GLU A 143 -12.21 -28.45 26.30
N LYS A 144 -12.32 -27.92 27.51
CA LYS A 144 -11.86 -26.58 27.87
C LYS A 144 -10.35 -26.42 27.63
N ARG A 145 -9.54 -27.41 28.05
CA ARG A 145 -8.10 -27.46 27.78
C ARG A 145 -7.81 -27.46 26.27
N ARG A 146 -8.51 -28.31 25.52
CA ARG A 146 -8.35 -28.40 24.05
C ARG A 146 -8.64 -27.07 23.37
N ARG A 147 -9.73 -26.39 23.76
CA ARG A 147 -10.08 -25.08 23.19
C ARG A 147 -9.11 -23.97 23.56
N VAL A 148 -8.56 -23.98 24.77
CA VAL A 148 -7.52 -23.01 25.16
C VAL A 148 -6.19 -23.28 24.45
N ALA A 149 -5.84 -24.54 24.18
CA ALA A 149 -4.69 -24.89 23.35
C ALA A 149 -4.87 -24.39 21.91
N MET A 150 -6.03 -24.69 21.29
CA MET A 150 -6.40 -24.18 19.96
C MET A 150 -6.38 -22.65 19.91
N LEU A 151 -6.91 -21.99 20.93
CA LEU A 151 -6.89 -20.53 21.06
C LEU A 151 -5.46 -19.97 21.07
N THR A 152 -4.51 -20.69 21.67
CA THR A 152 -3.10 -20.29 21.72
C THR A 152 -2.41 -20.42 20.36
N ASP A 153 -2.68 -21.51 19.63
CA ASP A 153 -2.19 -21.71 18.26
C ASP A 153 -2.75 -20.65 17.29
N LEU A 154 -4.06 -20.39 17.37
CA LEU A 154 -4.71 -19.36 16.57
C LEU A 154 -4.20 -17.95 16.92
N ALA A 155 -3.92 -17.69 18.20
CA ALA A 155 -3.35 -16.42 18.62
C ALA A 155 -1.94 -16.20 18.06
N ALA A 156 -1.11 -17.25 18.03
CA ALA A 156 0.21 -17.19 17.41
C ALA A 156 0.12 -16.89 15.90
N LYS A 157 -0.87 -17.48 15.20
CA LYS A 157 -1.14 -17.22 13.78
C LYS A 157 -1.69 -15.82 13.51
N ALA A 158 -2.54 -15.28 14.37
CA ALA A 158 -3.08 -13.92 14.26
C ALA A 158 -2.01 -12.85 14.57
N GLY A 159 -1.09 -13.14 15.49
CA GLY A 159 0.05 -12.32 15.82
C GLY A 159 -0.33 -10.90 16.26
N ASP A 160 0.13 -9.92 15.49
CA ASP A 160 -0.03 -8.48 15.72
C ASP A 160 -1.47 -7.96 15.55
N GLN A 161 -2.35 -8.75 14.95
CA GLN A 161 -3.76 -8.39 14.75
C GLN A 161 -4.61 -8.50 16.04
N LEU A 162 -4.05 -9.09 17.10
CA LEU A 162 -4.74 -9.20 18.38
C LEU A 162 -4.70 -7.88 19.15
N SER A 163 -5.87 -7.42 19.58
CA SER A 163 -5.95 -6.32 20.53
C SER A 163 -5.38 -6.73 21.89
N ARG A 164 -4.86 -5.74 22.64
CA ARG A 164 -4.38 -5.95 24.01
C ARG A 164 -5.44 -6.60 24.91
N SER A 165 -6.72 -6.27 24.71
CA SER A 165 -7.83 -6.90 25.43
C SER A 165 -8.02 -8.38 25.08
N GLU A 166 -7.85 -8.76 23.81
CA GLU A 166 -7.95 -10.17 23.39
C GLU A 166 -6.78 -10.98 23.94
N THR A 167 -5.56 -10.45 23.88
CA THR A 167 -4.38 -11.07 24.50
C THR A 167 -4.59 -11.29 26.00
N ASN A 168 -5.08 -10.29 26.72
CA ASN A 168 -5.37 -10.42 28.16
C ASN A 168 -6.45 -11.48 28.44
N GLN A 169 -7.47 -11.60 27.59
CA GLN A 169 -8.50 -12.64 27.72
C GLN A 169 -7.93 -14.04 27.49
N ILE A 170 -7.06 -14.20 26.50
CA ILE A 170 -6.38 -15.47 26.22
C ILE A 170 -5.53 -15.89 27.43
N GLU A 171 -4.72 -14.97 27.97
CA GLU A 171 -3.88 -15.24 29.14
C GLU A 171 -4.72 -15.55 30.40
N ALA A 172 -5.84 -14.86 30.60
CA ALA A 172 -6.77 -15.18 31.69
C ALA A 172 -7.34 -16.59 31.57
N TRP A 173 -7.69 -17.04 30.36
CA TRP A 173 -8.17 -18.41 30.13
C TRP A 173 -7.07 -19.46 30.32
N LYS A 174 -5.84 -19.19 29.87
CA LYS A 174 -4.67 -20.04 30.16
C LYS A 174 -4.44 -20.20 31.66
N ALA A 175 -4.46 -19.09 32.41
CA ALA A 175 -4.30 -19.09 33.85
C ALA A 175 -5.40 -19.88 34.56
N ARG A 176 -6.67 -19.74 34.14
CA ARG A 176 -7.80 -20.51 34.71
C ARG A 176 -7.61 -22.01 34.52
N VAL A 177 -7.29 -22.45 33.30
CA VAL A 177 -7.03 -23.86 33.00
C VAL A 177 -5.84 -24.40 33.81
N GLN A 178 -4.78 -23.60 33.98
CA GLN A 178 -3.61 -24.01 34.75
C GLN A 178 -3.91 -24.12 36.26
N ARG A 179 -4.79 -23.27 36.81
CA ARG A 179 -5.26 -23.39 38.21
C ARG A 179 -6.11 -24.65 38.41
N GLU A 180 -7.01 -24.94 37.48
CA GLU A 180 -7.84 -26.16 37.51
C GLU A 180 -6.99 -27.44 37.42
N ARG A 181 -5.85 -27.39 36.72
CA ARG A 181 -4.87 -28.49 36.70
C ARG A 181 -4.10 -28.64 38.02
N LYS A 182 -3.82 -27.53 38.71
CA LYS A 182 -3.06 -27.47 39.97
C LYS A 182 -3.91 -27.70 41.22
N THR A 183 -5.21 -27.84 41.09
CA THR A 183 -6.08 -28.20 42.22
C THR A 183 -6.08 -29.73 42.29
N PRO A 184 -5.26 -30.38 43.15
CA PRO A 184 -5.51 -31.79 43.44
C PRO A 184 -6.92 -31.89 44.01
N ALA A 185 -7.64 -32.96 43.65
CA ALA A 185 -8.94 -33.28 44.20
C ALA A 185 -8.87 -33.15 45.74
N HIS A 186 -9.45 -32.07 46.27
CA HIS A 186 -9.51 -31.88 47.71
C HIS A 186 -10.49 -32.93 48.22
N VAL A 187 -9.90 -33.88 48.95
CA VAL A 187 -10.55 -34.81 49.86
C VAL A 187 -11.67 -34.08 50.62
N LEU A 188 -12.86 -34.66 50.57
CA LEU A 188 -14.04 -34.27 51.36
C LEU A 188 -13.66 -34.08 52.83
N PRO A 189 -13.99 -32.95 53.50
CA PRO A 189 -13.80 -32.86 54.93
C PRO A 189 -14.93 -33.60 55.64
N ALA A 190 -14.52 -34.59 56.43
CA ALA A 190 -15.33 -35.25 57.43
C ALA A 190 -15.84 -34.25 58.49
N GLN A 191 -17.00 -34.61 59.03
CA GLN A 191 -17.78 -33.95 60.07
C GLN A 191 -16.92 -33.50 61.26
N LYS A 192 -17.19 -32.30 61.79
CA LYS A 192 -16.86 -31.97 63.17
C LYS A 192 -17.98 -31.15 63.81
N GLU A 193 -18.36 -31.61 64.99
CA GLU A 193 -19.57 -31.34 65.76
C GLU A 193 -19.66 -29.93 66.36
N LEU A 194 -20.89 -29.64 66.81
CA LEU A 194 -21.37 -28.43 67.48
C LEU A 194 -20.62 -28.07 68.78
N ALA A 195 -20.44 -26.76 69.00
CA ALA A 195 -20.96 -25.93 70.11
C ALA A 195 -19.98 -24.78 70.49
N PRO A 196 -20.37 -23.75 71.26
CA PRO A 196 -21.23 -22.62 70.85
C PRO A 196 -20.54 -21.24 71.01
N ASP A 197 -21.25 -20.20 70.57
CA ASP A 197 -20.92 -18.75 70.59
C ASP A 197 -20.33 -18.20 71.92
N PRO A 198 -19.48 -17.16 71.85
CA PRO A 198 -19.99 -15.85 72.27
C PRO A 198 -19.61 -14.67 71.35
N THR A 199 -20.62 -13.82 71.15
CA THR A 199 -20.75 -12.41 70.74
C THR A 199 -19.52 -11.48 70.57
N PRO A 200 -19.70 -10.37 69.80
CA PRO A 200 -18.71 -9.83 68.89
C PRO A 200 -17.90 -8.69 69.49
N ASP A 201 -16.60 -8.64 69.15
CA ASP A 201 -15.83 -7.40 69.31
C ASP A 201 -15.22 -6.92 67.99
N ARG A 202 -15.35 -5.61 67.82
CA ARG A 202 -15.04 -4.83 66.62
C ARG A 202 -13.53 -4.81 66.39
N GLY A 203 -13.07 -5.60 65.44
CA GLY A 203 -11.67 -5.61 64.99
C GLY A 203 -11.54 -5.39 63.49
N ARG A 204 -11.70 -4.14 63.07
CA ARG A 204 -11.43 -3.60 61.73
C ARG A 204 -10.15 -4.20 61.13
N ASN A 205 -10.25 -5.02 60.08
CA ASN A 205 -9.09 -5.40 59.25
C ASN A 205 -9.45 -5.33 57.76
N VAL A 206 -9.54 -4.09 57.29
CA VAL A 206 -9.46 -3.76 55.86
C VAL A 206 -7.99 -3.83 55.48
N GLN A 207 -7.51 -5.02 55.14
CA GLN A 207 -6.22 -5.17 54.47
C GLN A 207 -6.36 -4.69 53.02
N GLN A 208 -6.05 -3.40 52.85
CA GLN A 208 -5.22 -2.85 51.79
C GLN A 208 -5.28 -3.58 50.43
N GLN A 209 -6.34 -3.33 49.67
CA GLN A 209 -6.17 -3.23 48.22
C GLN A 209 -5.35 -1.97 47.95
N LYS A 210 -4.06 -2.16 47.70
CA LYS A 210 -3.16 -1.18 47.07
C LYS A 210 -3.61 -1.02 45.61
N GLY A 211 -4.78 -0.40 45.44
CA GLY A 211 -5.44 -0.12 44.16
C GLY A 211 -5.44 1.39 43.91
N GLU A 212 -5.42 1.74 42.63
CA GLU A 212 -5.39 3.10 42.08
C GLU A 212 -6.17 4.14 42.91
N PRO A 213 -5.64 5.38 43.08
CA PRO A 213 -6.33 6.41 43.85
C PRO A 213 -7.74 6.62 43.29
N ARG A 214 -8.76 6.42 44.15
CA ARG A 214 -10.16 6.53 43.75
C ARG A 214 -10.40 7.92 43.16
N LEU A 215 -11.21 8.01 42.11
CA LEU A 215 -11.41 9.23 41.29
C LEU A 215 -11.73 10.49 42.10
N TYR A 216 -12.46 10.38 43.21
CA TYR A 216 -12.79 11.51 44.08
C TYR A 216 -11.60 12.09 44.87
N GLN A 217 -10.51 11.33 45.00
CA GLN A 217 -9.26 11.80 45.61
C GLN A 217 -8.40 12.60 44.62
N GLN A 218 -8.59 12.41 43.32
CA GLN A 218 -7.84 13.09 42.26
C GLN A 218 -8.40 14.47 41.92
N VAL A 219 -9.64 14.76 42.32
CA VAL A 219 -10.33 16.03 42.07
C VAL A 219 -10.51 16.77 43.38
N ALA A 220 -10.09 18.04 43.45
CA ALA A 220 -10.31 18.88 44.61
C ALA A 220 -11.81 18.95 44.93
N ARG A 221 -12.15 18.91 46.23
CA ARG A 221 -13.56 18.86 46.68
C ARG A 221 -14.41 20.02 46.18
N ALA A 222 -13.80 21.19 45.98
CA ALA A 222 -14.45 22.37 45.39
C ALA A 222 -14.97 22.11 43.96
N ASP A 223 -14.30 21.26 43.20
CA ASP A 223 -14.60 21.04 41.78
C ASP A 223 -15.55 19.86 41.53
N TRP A 224 -15.89 19.08 42.56
CA TRP A 224 -16.74 17.89 42.48
C TRP A 224 -18.07 18.13 41.77
N TYR A 225 -18.63 19.32 41.95
CA TYR A 225 -19.93 19.69 41.39
C TYR A 225 -19.83 20.78 40.32
N SER A 226 -18.63 21.16 39.88
CA SER A 226 -18.41 22.26 38.93
C SER A 226 -19.02 22.03 37.54
N LYS A 227 -19.29 20.78 37.17
CA LYS A 227 -19.85 20.39 35.86
C LYS A 227 -21.13 19.58 36.01
N THR A 228 -21.95 19.51 34.97
CA THR A 228 -23.15 18.66 34.94
C THR A 228 -22.77 17.18 34.97
N CYS A 229 -23.49 16.38 35.77
CA CYS A 229 -23.29 14.93 35.81
C CYS A 229 -23.89 14.28 34.55
N PRO A 230 -23.14 13.48 33.77
CA PRO A 230 -23.69 12.81 32.59
C PRO A 230 -24.57 11.59 32.92
N ARG A 231 -24.56 11.12 34.18
CA ARG A 231 -25.29 9.91 34.60
C ARG A 231 -26.68 10.22 35.14
N CYS A 232 -26.80 11.22 36.03
CA CYS A 232 -28.08 11.64 36.59
C CYS A 232 -28.51 13.04 36.13
N HIS A 233 -27.78 13.67 35.21
CA HIS A 233 -28.07 15.01 34.67
C HIS A 233 -28.14 16.15 35.70
N ALA A 234 -27.72 15.92 36.95
CA ALA A 234 -27.61 16.95 37.97
C ALA A 234 -26.71 18.10 37.49
N GLY A 235 -27.27 19.32 37.48
CA GLY A 235 -26.59 20.54 37.03
C GLY A 235 -25.35 20.90 37.86
N ALA A 236 -24.56 21.84 37.34
CA ALA A 236 -23.43 22.41 38.07
C ALA A 236 -23.89 23.00 39.43
N GLY A 237 -23.09 22.79 40.47
CA GLY A 237 -23.39 23.20 41.85
C GLY A 237 -24.37 22.29 42.60
N ARG A 238 -25.05 21.34 41.94
CA ARG A 238 -26.00 20.42 42.60
C ARG A 238 -25.38 19.04 42.86
N PRO A 239 -25.66 18.40 44.02
CA PRO A 239 -25.24 17.02 44.28
C PRO A 239 -25.91 16.05 43.30
N CYS A 240 -25.30 14.89 43.11
CA CYS A 240 -25.88 13.86 42.23
C CYS A 240 -27.05 13.16 42.94
N ASP A 241 -28.13 12.87 42.20
CA ASP A 241 -29.22 12.03 42.69
C ASP A 241 -28.76 10.60 42.96
N ASN A 242 -29.34 9.96 43.97
CA ASN A 242 -28.99 8.62 44.42
C ASN A 242 -29.76 7.54 43.65
N ASP A 243 -29.44 7.40 42.37
CA ASP A 243 -30.14 6.50 41.45
C ASP A 243 -29.78 5.02 41.65
N ASP A 244 -28.65 4.74 42.31
CA ASP A 244 -28.16 3.36 42.55
C ASP A 244 -28.75 2.71 43.83
N ARG A 245 -29.68 3.37 44.55
CA ARG A 245 -30.28 2.93 45.84
C ARG A 245 -29.28 2.55 46.95
N VAL A 246 -28.04 3.03 46.86
CA VAL A 246 -27.01 2.80 47.89
C VAL A 246 -27.02 3.95 48.89
N GLY A 247 -27.52 3.71 50.10
CA GLY A 247 -27.47 4.64 51.24
C GLY A 247 -28.75 5.44 51.50
N PRO A 248 -28.95 5.94 52.74
CA PRO A 248 -30.15 6.68 53.11
C PRO A 248 -30.09 8.11 52.56
N GLY A 249 -30.97 8.44 51.61
CA GLY A 249 -31.15 9.80 51.12
C GLY A 249 -31.39 9.88 49.61
N ARG A 250 -32.06 10.95 49.17
CA ARG A 250 -32.35 11.24 47.75
C ARG A 250 -31.10 11.67 46.96
N THR A 251 -30.06 12.16 47.64
CA THR A 251 -28.83 12.68 47.04
C THR A 251 -27.59 11.96 47.56
N ARG A 252 -26.61 11.72 46.68
CA ARG A 252 -25.33 11.09 47.04
C ARG A 252 -24.39 12.07 47.73
N GLN A 253 -23.66 11.58 48.73
CA GLN A 253 -22.57 12.33 49.38
C GLN A 253 -21.32 12.46 48.49
N LEU A 254 -21.14 11.55 47.53
CA LEU A 254 -20.07 11.57 46.55
C LEU A 254 -20.66 11.71 45.14
N PRO A 255 -20.09 12.57 44.27
CA PRO A 255 -20.51 12.64 42.87
C PRO A 255 -20.23 11.31 42.15
N HIS A 256 -20.95 11.07 41.05
CA HIS A 256 -20.67 9.96 40.15
C HIS A 256 -19.25 10.08 39.55
N ASP A 257 -18.54 8.95 39.41
CA ASP A 257 -17.19 8.90 38.86
C ASP A 257 -17.12 9.49 37.44
N GLU A 258 -18.19 9.34 36.65
CA GLU A 258 -18.33 9.91 35.31
C GLU A 258 -18.37 11.45 35.33
N ARG A 259 -18.85 12.06 36.42
CA ARG A 259 -18.78 13.51 36.64
C ARG A 259 -17.35 13.94 36.96
N LEU A 260 -16.66 13.19 37.83
CA LEU A 260 -15.27 13.48 38.24
C LEU A 260 -14.28 13.35 37.08
N ARG A 261 -14.45 12.36 36.20
CA ARG A 261 -13.63 12.23 34.98
C ARG A 261 -13.73 13.45 34.05
N ARG A 262 -14.92 14.07 33.94
CA ARG A 262 -15.08 15.30 33.14
C ARG A 262 -14.32 16.49 33.73
N VAL A 263 -14.23 16.57 35.05
CA VAL A 263 -13.44 17.61 35.72
C VAL A 263 -11.96 17.42 35.40
N LEU A 264 -11.45 16.19 35.52
CA LEU A 264 -10.04 15.85 35.22
C LEU A 264 -9.66 16.13 33.75
N HIS A 265 -10.48 15.71 32.79
CA HIS A 265 -10.21 15.97 31.37
C HIS A 265 -10.18 17.48 31.03
N HIS A 266 -10.93 18.30 31.76
CA HIS A 266 -10.92 19.75 31.56
C HIS A 266 -9.74 20.45 32.22
N SER A 267 -9.26 19.97 33.37
CA SER A 267 -8.04 20.48 34.00
C SER A 267 -6.81 20.17 33.14
N ASP A 268 -6.73 18.97 32.57
CA ASP A 268 -5.61 18.59 31.67
C ASP A 268 -5.59 19.43 30.37
N ALA A 269 -6.76 19.83 29.87
CA ALA A 269 -6.86 20.70 28.71
C ALA A 269 -6.42 22.15 28.99
N ARG A 270 -6.53 22.62 30.25
CA ARG A 270 -6.08 23.96 30.67
C ARG A 270 -4.59 24.03 31.02
N SER A 271 -3.99 22.90 31.41
CA SER A 271 -2.56 22.82 31.79
C SER A 271 -1.61 22.62 30.59
N ARG A 272 -2.13 22.56 29.36
CA ARG A 272 -1.30 22.46 28.15
C ARG A 272 -0.78 23.86 27.74
N PRO A 273 0.53 24.08 27.61
CA PRO A 273 1.05 25.36 27.12
C PRO A 273 0.58 25.58 25.66
N PRO A 274 0.36 26.86 25.25
CA PRO A 274 -0.11 27.16 23.91
C PRO A 274 0.95 26.72 22.90
N ARG A 275 0.57 25.79 22.02
CA ARG A 275 1.43 25.34 20.91
C ARG A 275 1.72 26.53 20.01
N GLN A 276 3.01 26.81 19.83
CA GLN A 276 3.53 27.82 18.92
C GLN A 276 2.97 27.60 17.51
N ARG A 277 2.39 28.69 17.00
CA ARG A 277 1.94 28.89 15.64
C ARG A 277 3.16 28.79 14.70
N ARG A 278 3.36 27.62 14.09
CA ARG A 278 4.33 27.45 13.01
C ARG A 278 3.59 27.11 11.71
N GLU A 279 3.47 28.16 10.92
CA GLU A 279 3.57 28.24 9.46
C GLU A 279 3.23 27.01 8.63
N LYS A 280 2.22 27.22 7.78
CA LYS A 280 2.13 26.76 6.38
C LYS A 280 3.41 26.10 5.86
N ARG A 281 3.43 24.77 5.82
CA ARG A 281 4.15 24.04 4.77
C ARG A 281 3.46 22.70 4.54
N SER A 282 2.71 22.69 3.44
CA SER A 282 2.51 21.57 2.53
C SER A 282 3.36 20.33 2.83
N GLU A 283 2.70 19.24 3.20
CA GLU A 283 3.06 17.85 2.87
C GLU A 283 1.98 16.91 3.45
N GLN A 284 0.97 16.63 2.64
CA GLN A 284 0.24 15.37 2.71
C GLN A 284 0.64 14.58 1.47
N PRO A 285 1.02 13.31 1.61
CA PRO A 285 -0.02 12.32 1.37
C PRO A 285 0.09 11.08 2.26
N ALA A 286 -1.04 10.66 2.83
CA ALA A 286 -1.24 9.27 3.21
C ALA A 286 -2.73 8.92 3.22
N GLY A 287 -3.11 8.01 2.31
CA GLY A 287 -4.12 7.00 2.59
C GLY A 287 -5.57 7.37 2.29
N GLY A 288 -5.99 7.11 1.06
CA GLY A 288 -7.40 7.02 0.70
C GLY A 288 -7.56 6.70 -0.78
N THR A 289 -7.90 5.45 -1.08
CA THR A 289 -8.23 4.92 -2.41
C THR A 289 -9.36 5.71 -3.09
N ALA A 290 -8.96 6.72 -3.85
CA ALA A 290 -9.70 7.28 -4.98
C ALA A 290 -8.65 7.52 -6.07
N ALA A 291 -8.96 7.19 -7.33
CA ALA A 291 -8.04 7.31 -8.45
C ALA A 291 -7.31 8.66 -8.41
N ARG A 292 -5.98 8.64 -8.32
CA ARG A 292 -5.16 9.85 -8.25
C ARG A 292 -5.38 10.63 -9.54
N THR A 293 -6.11 11.74 -9.45
CA THR A 293 -6.32 12.65 -10.58
C THR A 293 -5.03 13.42 -10.80
N TRP A 294 -4.46 13.32 -12.00
CA TRP A 294 -3.29 14.09 -12.37
C TRP A 294 -3.69 15.56 -12.51
N HIS A 295 -2.96 16.45 -11.84
CA HIS A 295 -3.16 17.89 -11.97
C HIS A 295 -2.44 18.41 -13.22
N ALA A 296 -2.96 19.49 -13.82
CA ALA A 296 -2.38 20.08 -15.03
C ALA A 296 -0.89 20.42 -14.91
N ARG A 297 -0.43 20.78 -13.70
CA ARG A 297 0.99 21.08 -13.44
C ARG A 297 1.88 19.85 -13.40
N GLU A 298 1.33 18.67 -13.11
CA GLU A 298 2.11 17.43 -13.00
C GLU A 298 2.46 16.83 -14.38
N VAL A 299 1.85 17.33 -15.47
CA VAL A 299 2.11 16.89 -16.85
C VAL A 299 2.79 17.99 -17.67
N ARG A 300 3.60 17.60 -18.66
CA ARG A 300 4.21 18.52 -19.64
C ARG A 300 3.11 19.13 -20.53
N CYS A 301 3.18 20.44 -20.77
CA CYS A 301 2.22 21.10 -21.66
C CYS A 301 2.45 20.69 -23.12
N PRO A 302 1.47 20.15 -23.85
CA PRO A 302 1.67 19.79 -25.26
C PRO A 302 1.81 21.02 -26.17
N LYS A 303 1.22 22.17 -25.78
CA LYS A 303 1.20 23.39 -26.60
C LYS A 303 2.50 24.20 -26.57
N CYS A 304 3.14 24.30 -25.40
CA CYS A 304 4.35 25.11 -25.21
C CYS A 304 5.53 24.31 -24.66
N GLN A 305 5.37 22.99 -24.50
CA GLN A 305 6.37 22.07 -23.96
C GLN A 305 6.88 22.39 -22.53
N ALA A 306 6.22 23.33 -21.83
CA ALA A 306 6.57 23.67 -20.45
C ALA A 306 6.61 22.41 -19.57
N PRO A 307 7.71 22.20 -18.82
CA PRO A 307 7.88 21.01 -18.00
C PRO A 307 6.86 20.98 -16.83
N PRO A 308 6.71 19.83 -16.16
CA PRO A 308 5.93 19.74 -14.93
C PRO A 308 6.34 20.84 -13.93
N GLU A 309 5.38 21.37 -13.17
CA GLU A 309 5.47 22.50 -12.25
C GLU A 309 5.79 23.89 -12.85
N ALA A 310 6.36 23.95 -14.07
CA ALA A 310 6.57 25.23 -14.75
C ALA A 310 5.26 25.83 -15.27
N ARG A 311 5.13 27.16 -15.22
CA ARG A 311 3.97 27.87 -15.77
C ARG A 311 4.05 27.93 -17.29
N CYS A 312 2.89 27.90 -17.96
CA CYS A 312 2.81 28.24 -19.37
C CYS A 312 2.93 29.76 -19.54
N THR A 313 3.59 30.19 -20.61
CA THR A 313 3.69 31.59 -21.05
C THR A 313 3.12 31.70 -22.47
N PRO A 314 2.44 32.80 -22.86
CA PRO A 314 2.29 34.07 -22.15
C PRO A 314 1.08 34.18 -21.22
N ASN A 315 0.12 33.24 -21.29
CA ASN A 315 -1.07 33.24 -20.44
C ASN A 315 -1.08 32.01 -19.51
N GLU A 316 -1.80 32.13 -18.39
CA GLU A 316 -1.97 31.06 -17.40
C GLU A 316 -2.32 29.70 -18.03
N THR A 317 -2.10 28.63 -17.26
CA THR A 317 -2.19 27.20 -17.64
C THR A 317 -3.05 26.93 -18.89
N HIS A 318 -2.40 26.62 -20.02
CA HIS A 318 -3.07 26.29 -21.28
C HIS A 318 -4.15 25.21 -21.08
N ARG A 319 -5.34 25.40 -21.71
CA ARG A 319 -6.48 24.46 -21.62
C ARG A 319 -6.11 23.05 -22.06
N GLU A 320 -5.24 22.96 -23.05
CA GLU A 320 -4.71 21.72 -23.62
C GLU A 320 -3.88 20.95 -22.57
N ARG A 321 -3.21 21.64 -21.63
CA ARG A 321 -2.50 21.00 -20.51
C ARG A 321 -3.47 20.40 -19.49
N MET A 322 -4.60 21.07 -19.22
CA MET A 322 -5.64 20.56 -18.33
C MET A 322 -6.33 19.32 -18.91
N GLN A 323 -6.66 19.37 -20.21
CA GLN A 323 -7.25 18.23 -20.91
C GLN A 323 -6.29 17.04 -20.97
N TRP A 324 -5.00 17.30 -21.23
CA TRP A 324 -3.98 16.26 -21.23
C TRP A 324 -3.85 15.55 -19.88
N ALA A 325 -3.88 16.29 -18.76
CA ALA A 325 -3.86 15.70 -17.43
C ALA A 325 -5.12 14.85 -17.12
N ALA A 326 -6.29 15.29 -17.57
CA ALA A 326 -7.54 14.54 -17.45
C ALA A 326 -7.53 13.26 -18.31
N GLU A 327 -6.97 13.30 -19.51
CA GLU A 327 -6.76 12.11 -20.35
C GLU A 327 -5.76 11.14 -19.76
N PHE A 328 -4.65 11.63 -19.19
CA PHE A 328 -3.64 10.81 -18.54
C PHE A 328 -4.22 10.06 -17.33
N THR A 329 -5.10 10.73 -16.57
CA THR A 329 -5.87 10.11 -15.48
C THR A 329 -6.80 9.03 -15.99
N ARG A 330 -7.50 9.26 -17.12
CA ARG A 330 -8.40 8.26 -17.70
C ARG A 330 -7.68 7.04 -18.26
N LYS A 331 -6.56 7.22 -18.97
CA LYS A 331 -5.82 6.11 -19.60
C LYS A 331 -5.09 5.19 -18.61
N LEU A 332 -4.74 5.69 -17.42
CA LEU A 332 -4.04 4.90 -16.41
C LEU A 332 -4.98 4.10 -15.48
N TRP A 333 -6.28 4.40 -15.49
CA TRP A 333 -7.24 3.87 -14.51
C TRP A 333 -8.59 3.45 -15.08
N GLY A 334 -8.82 3.60 -16.38
CA GLY A 334 -9.99 3.10 -17.11
C GLY A 334 -9.57 2.08 -18.16
#